data_AF-A0A535QFQ1-F1
#
_entry.id   AF-A0A535QFQ1-F1
#
_cell.length_a   1.000
_cell.length_b   1.000
_cell.length_c   1.000
_cell.angle_alpha   90.00
_cell.angle_beta   90.00
_cell.angle_gamma   90.00
#
_symmetry.space_group_name_H-M   'P 1'
#
loop_
_entity.id
_entity.type
_entity.pdbx_description
1 polymer ?
#
loop_
_entity_poly.entity_id
_entity_poly.type
_entity_poly.pdbx_seq_one_letter_code
_entity_poly.pdbx_strand_id
1 'polypeptide(L)'
;MRNARLCAELGADIVKVNWSGDQSSFEKIVRAANVPVVVAGGTLVSDEELLMRMQQAVAVGAIGCSVGRNIFQHANPTAITRALCRVIREKWSARDALAELAETVDRS
;
A
#
# COMPACT_ATOMS: atom_id res chain seq x y z
N MET A 1 8.09 -14.60 1.80
CA MET A 1 9.32 -14.54 0.97
C MET A 1 9.30 -15.61 -0.13
N ARG A 2 9.24 -16.91 0.21
CA ARG A 2 9.30 -18.01 -0.78
C ARG A 2 8.26 -17.90 -1.90
N ASN A 3 7.02 -17.54 -1.57
CA ASN A 3 5.92 -17.49 -2.55
C ASN A 3 6.11 -16.37 -3.58
N ALA A 4 6.60 -15.19 -3.18
CA ALA A 4 6.81 -14.07 -4.09
C ALA A 4 7.88 -14.39 -5.14
N ARG A 5 9.00 -14.98 -4.69
CA ARG A 5 10.07 -15.44 -5.58
C ARG A 5 9.60 -16.55 -6.52
N LEU A 6 8.84 -17.52 -6.01
CA LEU A 6 8.28 -18.59 -6.83
C LEU A 6 7.38 -18.05 -7.94
N CYS A 7 6.49 -17.10 -7.64
CA CYS A 7 5.65 -16.48 -8.67
C CYS A 7 6.49 -15.78 -9.76
N ALA A 8 7.55 -15.07 -9.36
CA ALA A 8 8.46 -14.43 -10.30
C ALA A 8 9.21 -15.44 -11.18
N GLU A 9 9.71 -16.53 -10.60
CA GLU A 9 10.40 -17.61 -11.32
C GLU A 9 9.48 -18.36 -12.30
N LEU A 10 8.17 -18.37 -12.02
CA LEU A 10 7.14 -18.91 -12.91
C LEU A 10 6.72 -17.93 -14.02
N GLY A 11 7.35 -16.76 -14.11
CA GLY A 11 7.14 -15.80 -15.19
C GLY A 11 6.13 -14.69 -14.89
N ALA A 12 5.82 -14.42 -13.62
CA ALA A 12 5.00 -13.26 -13.28
C ALA A 12 5.76 -11.94 -13.49
N ASP A 13 5.17 -11.00 -14.22
CA ASP A 13 5.74 -9.66 -14.41
C ASP A 13 5.62 -8.78 -13.16
N ILE A 14 4.59 -9.00 -12.35
CA ILE A 14 4.31 -8.29 -11.09
C ILE A 14 3.81 -9.29 -10.06
N VAL A 15 4.20 -9.10 -8.80
CA VAL A 15 3.66 -9.88 -7.69
C VAL A 15 2.92 -9.00 -6.69
N LYS A 16 1.71 -9.44 -6.32
CA LYS A 16 0.94 -8.89 -5.21
C LYS A 16 1.23 -9.67 -3.94
N VAL A 17 1.61 -8.98 -2.88
CA VAL A 17 1.92 -9.59 -1.59
C VAL A 17 1.15 -8.92 -0.45
N ASN A 18 0.85 -9.67 0.60
CA ASN A 18 0.27 -9.10 1.81
C ASN A 18 1.32 -8.32 2.59
N TRP A 19 0.87 -7.29 3.34
CA TRP A 19 1.69 -6.63 4.35
C TRP A 19 2.19 -7.65 5.37
N SER A 20 3.49 -7.64 5.68
CA SER A 20 4.12 -8.63 6.55
C SER A 20 4.18 -8.24 8.02
N GLY A 21 3.66 -7.05 8.37
CA GLY A 21 3.58 -6.55 9.74
C GLY A 21 4.43 -5.31 9.95
N ASP A 22 5.64 -5.26 9.39
CA ASP A 22 6.57 -4.16 9.56
C ASP A 22 7.44 -3.94 8.31
N GLN A 23 8.07 -2.76 8.24
CA GLN A 23 8.90 -2.34 7.11
C GLN A 23 10.09 -3.28 6.87
N SER A 24 10.76 -3.76 7.92
CA SER A 24 11.96 -4.61 7.79
C SER A 24 11.61 -6.00 7.26
N SER A 25 10.51 -6.59 7.75
CA SER A 25 10.02 -7.86 7.21
C SER A 25 9.54 -7.73 5.77
N PHE A 26 8.93 -6.58 5.42
CA PHE A 26 8.41 -6.35 4.07
C PHE A 26 9.54 -6.13 3.06
N GLU A 27 10.60 -5.40 3.45
CA GLU A 27 11.80 -5.20 2.64
C GLU A 27 12.41 -6.53 2.18
N LYS A 28 12.47 -7.53 3.07
CA LYS A 28 12.96 -8.87 2.73
C LYS A 28 12.11 -9.54 1.65
N ILE A 29 10.80 -9.27 1.60
CA ILE A 29 9.92 -9.78 0.53
C ILE A 29 10.23 -9.06 -0.78
N VAL A 30 10.31 -7.72 -0.76
CA VAL A 30 10.61 -6.92 -1.96
C VAL A 30 11.93 -7.33 -2.58
N ARG A 31 12.99 -7.46 -1.76
CA ARG A 31 14.32 -7.88 -2.22
C ARG A 31 14.35 -9.30 -2.79
N ALA A 32 13.50 -10.19 -2.29
CA ALA A 32 13.46 -11.58 -2.73
C ALA A 32 12.65 -11.80 -4.03
N ALA A 33 11.73 -10.89 -4.38
CA ALA A 33 10.80 -11.08 -5.48
C ALA A 33 11.47 -11.01 -6.87
N ASN A 34 12.55 -10.24 -7.03
CA ASN A 34 13.22 -9.97 -8.32
C ASN A 34 12.33 -9.41 -9.46
N VAL A 35 11.06 -9.12 -9.18
CA VAL A 35 10.11 -8.43 -10.06
C VAL A 35 9.35 -7.39 -9.24
N PRO A 36 8.73 -6.37 -9.86
CA PRO A 36 8.03 -5.33 -9.13
C PRO A 36 6.93 -5.86 -8.20
N VAL A 37 6.85 -5.27 -7.00
CA VAL A 37 5.95 -5.69 -5.93
C VAL A 37 4.88 -4.64 -5.67
N VAL A 38 3.62 -5.09 -5.59
CA VAL A 38 2.51 -4.28 -5.08
C VAL A 38 2.00 -4.84 -3.75
N VAL A 39 1.75 -3.96 -2.79
CA VAL A 39 1.26 -4.35 -1.46
C VAL A 39 -0.27 -4.44 -1.44
N ALA A 40 -0.82 -5.49 -0.85
CA ALA A 40 -2.26 -5.63 -0.65
C ALA A 40 -2.74 -4.73 0.51
N GLY A 41 -3.94 -4.18 0.40
CA GLY A 41 -4.55 -3.42 1.50
C GLY A 41 -4.91 -4.25 2.75
N GLY A 42 -5.01 -5.57 2.62
CA GLY A 42 -5.33 -6.47 3.73
C GLY A 42 -6.81 -6.46 4.14
N THR A 43 -7.07 -6.70 5.42
CA THR A 43 -8.38 -6.52 6.06
C THR A 43 -8.75 -5.03 6.13
N LEU A 44 -10.00 -4.75 6.51
CA LEU A 44 -10.40 -3.38 6.83
C LEU A 44 -9.59 -2.90 8.05
N VAL A 45 -8.99 -1.73 7.95
CA VAL A 45 -8.21 -1.06 9.00
C VAL A 45 -8.50 0.44 8.97
N SER A 46 -7.96 1.21 9.92
CA SER A 46 -8.07 2.67 9.89
C SER A 46 -7.30 3.28 8.70
N ASP A 47 -7.68 4.49 8.29
CA ASP A 47 -7.01 5.21 7.21
C ASP A 47 -5.55 5.49 7.56
N GLU A 48 -5.28 5.87 8.81
CA GLU A 48 -3.91 6.08 9.31
C GLU A 48 -3.06 4.82 9.14
N GLU A 49 -3.56 3.66 9.59
CA GLU A 49 -2.83 2.40 9.48
C GLU A 49 -2.62 2.00 8.03
N LEU A 50 -3.64 2.17 7.17
CA LEU A 50 -3.52 1.88 5.74
C LEU A 50 -2.44 2.75 5.09
N LEU A 51 -2.49 4.07 5.29
CA LEU A 51 -1.54 5.03 4.72
C LEU A 51 -0.12 4.79 5.23
N MET A 52 0.03 4.48 6.53
CA MET A 52 1.32 4.12 7.13
C MET A 52 1.92 2.88 6.46
N ARG A 53 1.13 1.81 6.28
CA ARG A 53 1.58 0.59 5.56
C ARG A 53 2.03 0.92 4.14
N MET A 54 1.28 1.76 3.42
CA MET A 54 1.66 2.15 2.06
C MET A 54 2.96 2.94 2.04
N GLN A 55 3.13 3.90 2.95
CA GLN A 55 4.36 4.68 3.07
C GLN A 55 5.56 3.77 3.33
N GLN A 56 5.45 2.86 4.31
CA GLN A 56 6.52 1.94 4.67
C GLN A 56 6.85 0.96 3.54
N ALA A 57 5.83 0.39 2.88
CA ALA A 57 6.02 -0.52 1.75
C ALA A 57 6.74 0.17 0.58
N VAL A 58 6.33 1.40 0.24
CA VAL A 58 6.94 2.20 -0.83
C VAL A 58 8.37 2.60 -0.49
N ALA A 59 8.65 2.93 0.78
CA ALA A 59 10.00 3.27 1.24
C ALA A 59 11.02 2.15 1.03
N VAL A 60 10.58 0.89 0.97
CA VAL A 60 11.45 -0.29 0.75
C VAL A 60 11.33 -0.89 -0.66
N GLY A 61 10.72 -0.15 -1.60
CA GLY A 61 10.73 -0.50 -3.02
C GLY A 61 9.46 -1.13 -3.57
N ALA A 62 8.35 -1.14 -2.83
CA ALA A 62 7.05 -1.43 -3.44
C ALA A 62 6.72 -0.36 -4.49
N ILE A 63 6.21 -0.78 -5.64
CA ILE A 63 5.88 0.12 -6.75
C ILE A 63 4.45 0.64 -6.70
N GLY A 64 3.61 0.08 -5.82
CA GLY A 64 2.22 0.48 -5.66
C GLY A 64 1.43 -0.42 -4.73
N CYS A 65 0.11 -0.33 -4.81
CA CYS A 65 -0.80 -1.10 -3.98
C CYS A 65 -1.93 -1.74 -4.79
N SER A 66 -2.52 -2.80 -4.24
CA SER A 66 -3.77 -3.40 -4.70
C SER A 66 -4.74 -3.47 -3.52
N VAL A 67 -5.53 -2.41 -3.36
CA VAL A 67 -6.43 -2.19 -2.22
C VAL A 67 -7.88 -2.36 -2.67
N GLY A 68 -8.66 -3.11 -1.87
CA GLY A 68 -10.08 -3.35 -2.09
C GLY A 68 -10.92 -2.74 -0.97
N ARG A 69 -11.19 -3.52 0.08
CA ARG A 69 -12.14 -3.17 1.17
C ARG A 69 -11.94 -1.76 1.73
N ASN A 70 -10.68 -1.38 1.99
CA ASN A 70 -10.37 -0.05 2.52
C ASN A 70 -10.68 1.12 1.55
N ILE A 71 -10.96 0.86 0.27
CA ILE A 71 -11.45 1.87 -0.67
C ILE A 71 -12.97 1.80 -0.77
N PHE A 72 -13.52 0.64 -1.15
CA PHE A 72 -14.96 0.55 -1.48
C PHE A 72 -15.89 0.58 -0.27
N GLN A 73 -15.39 0.35 0.95
CA GLN A 73 -16.17 0.48 2.20
C GLN A 73 -15.87 1.79 2.93
N HIS A 74 -14.99 2.64 2.41
CA HIS A 74 -14.71 3.94 3.01
C HIS A 74 -15.89 4.89 2.77
N ALA A 75 -16.16 5.80 3.71
CA ALA A 75 -17.25 6.77 3.60
C ALA A 75 -17.13 7.67 2.35
N ASN A 76 -15.89 7.93 1.93
CA ASN A 76 -15.57 8.66 0.71
C ASN A 76 -14.50 7.91 -0.11
N PRO A 77 -14.86 6.97 -1.00
CA PRO A 77 -13.91 6.16 -1.75
C PRO A 77 -12.95 6.98 -2.63
N THR A 78 -13.42 8.10 -3.16
CA THR A 78 -12.61 9.01 -3.98
C THR A 78 -11.52 9.69 -3.16
N ALA A 79 -11.84 10.16 -1.95
CA ALA A 79 -10.87 10.82 -1.08
C ALA A 79 -9.78 9.86 -0.60
N ILE A 80 -10.13 8.66 -0.12
CA ILE A 80 -9.11 7.68 0.31
C ILE A 80 -8.24 7.20 -0.86
N THR A 81 -8.81 7.05 -2.07
CA THR A 81 -8.03 6.70 -3.27
C THR A 81 -7.01 7.79 -3.59
N ARG A 82 -7.41 9.07 -3.46
CA ARG A 82 -6.49 10.21 -3.65
C ARG A 82 -5.37 10.19 -2.62
N ALA A 83 -5.68 9.99 -1.33
CA ALA A 83 -4.68 9.92 -0.27
C ALA A 83 -3.67 8.77 -0.52
N LEU A 84 -4.13 7.60 -0.95
CA LEU A 84 -3.27 6.49 -1.37
C LEU A 84 -2.38 6.88 -2.55
N CYS A 85 -2.91 7.59 -3.55
CA CYS A 85 -2.12 8.10 -4.67
C CYS A 85 -1.04 9.09 -4.24
N ARG A 86 -1.33 9.99 -3.28
CA ARG A 86 -0.34 10.93 -2.72
C ARG A 86 0.84 10.18 -2.10
N VAL A 87 0.57 9.20 -1.25
CA VAL A 87 1.61 8.40 -0.59
C VAL A 87 2.44 7.61 -1.62
N ILE A 88 1.78 6.97 -2.58
CA ILE A 88 2.45 6.03 -3.49
C ILE A 88 3.22 6.74 -4.61
N ARG A 89 2.58 7.70 -5.29
CA ARG A 89 3.12 8.37 -6.49
C ARG A 89 3.86 9.65 -6.16
N GLU A 90 3.33 10.45 -5.24
CA GLU A 90 3.90 11.75 -4.86
C GLU A 90 4.80 11.67 -3.63
N LYS A 91 4.92 10.48 -3.02
CA LYS A 91 5.78 10.21 -1.85
C LYS A 91 5.48 11.08 -0.64
N TRP A 92 4.21 11.48 -0.48
CA TRP A 92 3.76 12.15 0.73
C TRP A 92 3.93 11.24 1.96
N SER A 93 4.10 11.85 3.13
CA SER A 93 4.02 11.10 4.38
C SER A 93 2.58 10.65 4.62
N ALA A 94 2.40 9.54 5.35
CA ALA A 94 1.07 9.07 5.73
C ALA A 94 0.33 10.14 6.54
N ARG A 95 1.05 10.91 7.36
CA ARG A 95 0.51 12.02 8.16
C ARG A 95 -0.07 13.12 7.28
N ASP A 96 0.65 13.56 6.25
CA ASP A 96 0.18 14.65 5.38
C ASP A 96 -1.02 14.21 4.54
N ALA A 97 -0.98 12.97 4.03
CA ALA A 97 -2.10 12.41 3.28
C ALA A 97 -3.35 12.21 4.16
N LEU A 98 -3.16 11.83 5.44
CA LEU A 98 -4.24 11.70 6.41
C LEU A 98 -4.87 13.06 6.74
N ALA A 99 -4.05 14.11 6.87
CA ALA A 99 -4.55 15.47 7.09
C ALA A 99 -5.42 15.96 5.93
N GLU A 100 -4.95 15.81 4.67
CA GLU A 100 -5.74 16.15 3.47
C GLU A 100 -7.04 15.33 3.39
N LEU A 101 -6.99 14.05 3.77
CA LEU A 101 -8.16 13.17 3.79
C LEU A 101 -9.21 13.67 4.79
N ALA A 102 -8.81 13.99 6.02
CA ALA A 102 -9.70 14.47 7.07
C ALA A 102 -10.41 15.77 6.65
N GLU A 103 -9.67 16.74 6.11
CA GLU A 103 -10.23 17.99 5.59
C GLU A 103 -11.24 17.77 4.46
N THR A 104 -11.03 16.73 3.63
CA THR A 104 -11.93 16.42 2.52
C THR A 104 -13.22 15.77 2.99
N VAL A 105 -13.14 14.89 4.00
CA VAL A 105 -14.30 14.18 4.55
C VAL A 105 -15.17 15.12 5.38
N ASP A 106 -14.60 16.05 6.15
CA ASP A 106 -15.36 17.04 6.93
C ASP A 106 -16.18 18.00 6.06
N ARG A 107 -15.88 18.09 4.75
CA ARG A 107 -16.54 18.98 3.79
C ARG A 107 -17.60 18.29 2.94
N SER A 108 -17.77 16.97 3.06
CA SER A 108 -18.70 16.15 2.28
C SER A 108 -19.88 15.67 3.10
#